data_AF-A0A945XSX7-F1
#
_entry.id   AF-A0A945XSX7-F1
#
_cell.length_a   1.000
_cell.length_b   1.000
_cell.length_c   1.000
_cell.angle_alpha   90.00
_cell.angle_beta   90.00
_cell.angle_gamma   90.00
#
_symmetry.space_group_name_H-M   'P 1'
#
loop_
_entity.id
_entity.type
_entity.pdbx_description
1 polymer ?
#
loop_
_entity_poly.entity_id
_entity_poly.type
_entity_poly.pdbx_seq_one_letter_code
_entity_poly.pdbx_strand_id
1 'polypeptide(L)' 'MEQNGITGIALPRLDDPSVIPLWHGEGDRVTPAFIREAAKKALDDGETLYVHARGIRELRTSIRDYLNNLYDVP' A
#
# COMPACT_ATOMS: atom_id res chain seq x y z
N MET A 1 -1.61 -24.25 9.40
CA MET A 1 -1.91 -23.61 8.11
C MET A 1 -1.13 -24.35 7.03
N GLU A 2 -1.75 -24.64 5.90
CA GLU A 2 -1.08 -25.30 4.76
C GLU A 2 -0.41 -24.26 3.85
N GLN A 3 0.62 -24.69 3.11
CA GLN A 3 1.34 -23.83 2.19
C GLN A 3 0.47 -23.50 0.97
N ASN A 4 0.42 -22.22 0.58
CA ASN A 4 -0.29 -21.79 -0.62
C ASN A 4 0.53 -22.03 -1.90
N GLY A 5 -0.16 -22.10 -3.05
CA GLY A 5 0.46 -22.39 -4.35
C GLY A 5 1.46 -21.32 -4.83
N ILE A 6 1.27 -20.05 -4.47
CA ILE A 6 2.18 -18.96 -4.88
C ILE A 6 3.55 -19.16 -4.22
N THR A 7 3.57 -19.31 -2.90
CA THR A 7 4.81 -19.48 -2.13
C THR A 7 5.49 -20.82 -2.42
N GLY A 8 4.74 -21.87 -2.75
CA GLY A 8 5.29 -23.16 -3.18
C GLY A 8 6.10 -23.08 -4.47
N ILE A 9 5.75 -22.15 -5.37
CA ILE A 9 6.49 -21.93 -6.63
C ILE A 9 7.60 -20.89 -6.45
N ALA A 10 7.30 -19.77 -5.79
CA ALA A 10 8.19 -18.61 -5.72
C ALA A 10 9.39 -18.82 -4.78
N LEU A 11 9.18 -19.33 -3.55
CA LEU A 11 10.25 -19.41 -2.54
C LEU A 11 11.46 -20.24 -2.99
N PRO A 12 11.30 -21.42 -3.64
CA PRO A 12 12.43 -22.20 -4.12
C PRO A 12 13.24 -21.54 -5.25
N ARG A 13 12.75 -20.43 -5.83
CA ARG A 13 13.29 -19.79 -7.05
C ARG A 13 13.67 -18.32 -6.86
N LEU A 14 13.61 -17.79 -5.64
CA LEU A 14 13.85 -16.36 -5.37
C LEU A 14 15.19 -15.85 -5.92
N ASP A 15 16.25 -16.66 -5.80
CA ASP A 15 17.62 -16.29 -6.18
C ASP A 15 18.10 -17.04 -7.44
N ASP A 16 17.19 -17.67 -8.19
CA ASP A 16 17.54 -18.40 -9.42
C ASP A 16 17.71 -17.42 -10.59
N PRO A 17 18.94 -17.19 -11.09
CA PRO A 17 19.18 -16.23 -12.17
C PRO A 17 18.61 -16.69 -13.52
N SER A 18 18.19 -17.96 -13.65
CA SER A 18 17.56 -18.49 -14.87
C SER A 18 16.05 -18.22 -14.92
N VAL A 19 15.45 -17.74 -13.83
CA VAL A 19 14.01 -17.53 -13.70
C VAL A 19 13.67 -16.04 -13.83
N ILE A 20 12.67 -15.73 -14.65
CA ILE A 20 12.06 -14.40 -14.68
C ILE A 20 10.85 -14.41 -13.73
N PRO A 21 10.86 -13.63 -12.64
CA PRO A 21 9.78 -13.65 -11.64
C PRO A 21 8.56 -12.88 -12.15
N LEU A 22 7.44 -13.59 -12.34
CA LEU A 22 6.14 -13.01 -12.75
C LEU A 22 5.04 -13.17 -11.70
N TRP A 23 5.41 -13.47 -10.46
CA TRP A 23 4.50 -13.72 -9.34
C TRP A 23 4.27 -12.49 -8.44
N HIS A 24 4.92 -11.36 -8.72
CA HIS A 24 4.74 -10.13 -7.96
C HIS A 24 3.35 -9.55 -8.22
N GLY A 25 2.56 -9.36 -7.15
CA GLY A 25 1.22 -8.78 -7.20
C GLY A 25 1.18 -7.27 -6.92
N GLU A 26 2.34 -6.61 -6.82
CA GLU A 26 2.49 -5.19 -6.53
C GLU A 26 2.93 -4.39 -7.77
N GLY A 27 2.77 -3.06 -7.72
CA GLY A 27 3.24 -2.18 -8.78
C GLY A 27 4.76 -2.05 -8.80
N ASP A 28 5.34 -1.84 -9.99
CA ASP A 28 6.78 -1.67 -10.22
C ASP A 28 7.26 -0.22 -10.00
N ARG A 29 6.33 0.72 -9.82
CA ARG A 29 6.63 2.14 -9.66
C ARG A 29 6.78 2.51 -8.19
N VAL A 30 7.80 3.31 -7.91
CA VAL A 30 7.96 3.95 -6.60
C VAL A 30 6.76 4.82 -6.27
N THR A 31 6.38 4.86 -4.98
CA THR A 31 5.36 5.78 -4.48
C THR A 31 5.70 7.24 -4.88
N PRO A 32 4.75 7.99 -5.46
CA PRO A 32 4.96 9.38 -5.87
C PRO A 32 5.56 10.27 -4.79
N ALA A 33 6.42 11.22 -5.20
CA ALA A 33 7.19 12.05 -4.28
C ALA A 33 6.31 12.83 -3.28
N PHE A 34 5.20 13.42 -3.72
CA PHE A 34 4.33 14.22 -2.85
C PHE A 34 3.73 13.42 -1.67
N ILE A 35 3.52 12.10 -1.84
CA ILE A 35 3.06 11.21 -0.76
C ILE A 35 4.21 10.95 0.22
N ARG A 36 5.42 10.67 -0.29
CA ARG A 36 6.59 10.42 0.55
C ARG A 36 6.98 11.66 1.36
N GLU A 37 6.88 12.86 0.78
CA GLU A 37 7.16 14.10 1.50
C GLU A 37 6.10 14.38 2.59
N ALA A 38 4.81 14.12 2.32
CA ALA A 38 3.77 14.22 3.35
C ALA A 38 4.02 13.26 4.53
N ALA A 39 4.44 12.03 4.25
CA ALA A 39 4.78 11.05 5.29
C ALA A 39 5.99 11.47 6.13
N LYS A 40 7.05 11.99 5.50
CA LYS A 40 8.22 12.53 6.23
C LYS A 40 7.81 13.68 7.15
N LYS A 41 7.01 14.62 6.63
CA LYS A 41 6.51 15.74 7.41
C LYS A 41 5.69 15.28 8.62
N ALA A 42 4.80 14.30 8.45
CA ALA A 42 4.02 13.77 9.57
C ALA A 42 4.91 13.16 10.66
N LEU A 43 6.01 12.49 10.28
CA LEU A 43 7.01 12.01 11.23
C LEU A 43 7.73 13.16 11.94
N ASP A 44 8.18 14.18 11.20
CA ASP A 44 8.87 15.36 11.76
C ASP A 44 7.96 16.17 12.70
N ASP A 45 6.66 16.23 12.41
CA ASP A 45 5.64 16.89 13.23
C ASP A 45 5.22 16.04 14.45
N GLY A 46 5.70 14.80 14.57
CA GLY A 46 5.42 13.92 15.70
C GLY A 46 4.05 13.23 15.66
N GLU A 47 3.45 13.04 14.48
CA GLU A 47 2.18 12.33 14.30
C GLU A 47 2.32 10.80 14.46
N THR A 48 2.77 10.35 15.64
CA THR A 48 3.14 8.94 15.91
C THR A 48 2.30 8.26 16.98
N LEU A 49 1.17 8.86 17.36
CA LEU A 49 0.29 8.37 18.43
C LEU A 49 -1.03 7.82 17.87
N TYR A 50 -1.79 7.17 18.75
CA TYR A 50 -3.09 6.62 18.38
C TYR A 50 -4.05 7.68 17.85
N VAL A 51 -4.81 7.28 16.86
CA VAL A 51 -5.92 8.02 16.29
C VAL A 51 -7.23 7.29 16.58
N HIS A 52 -8.35 7.88 16.17
CA HIS A 52 -9.66 7.21 16.28
C HIS A 52 -9.63 5.83 15.62
N ALA A 53 -10.32 4.82 16.19
CA ALA A 53 -10.28 3.43 15.71
C ALA A 53 -10.71 3.24 14.23
N ARG A 54 -11.46 4.21 13.69
CA ARG A 54 -11.86 4.27 12.27
C ARG A 54 -10.89 5.06 11.37
N GLY A 55 -9.76 5.52 11.89
CA GLY A 55 -8.83 6.44 11.23
C GLY A 55 -9.14 7.93 11.43
N ILE A 56 -8.17 8.79 11.10
CA ILE A 56 -8.29 10.25 11.15
C ILE A 56 -9.44 10.76 10.28
N ARG A 57 -10.01 11.92 10.62
CA ARG A 57 -11.19 12.46 9.95
C ARG A 57 -10.87 12.84 8.51
N GLU A 58 -9.73 13.48 8.32
CA GLU A 58 -9.19 13.98 7.06
C GLU A 58 -9.10 12.86 6.04
N LEU A 59 -8.47 11.73 6.40
CA LEU A 59 -8.36 10.55 5.53
C LEU A 59 -9.74 10.00 5.13
N ARG A 60 -10.67 9.87 6.09
CA ARG A 60 -12.02 9.37 5.80
C ARG A 60 -12.80 10.29 4.87
N THR A 61 -12.69 11.61 5.07
CA THR A 61 -13.31 12.61 4.20
C THR A 61 -12.71 12.55 2.79
N SER A 62 -11.39 12.49 2.67
CA SER A 62 -10.73 12.37 1.36
C SER A 62 -11.08 11.08 0.61
N ILE A 63 -11.20 9.94 1.31
CA ILE A 63 -11.63 8.68 0.71
C ILE A 63 -13.07 8.79 0.19
N ARG A 64 -14.00 9.34 0.99
CA ARG A 64 -15.38 9.57 0.55
C ARG A 64 -15.39 10.43 -0.72
N ASP A 65 -14.72 11.56 -0.70
CA ASP A 65 -14.73 12.50 -1.83
C ASP A 65 -14.12 11.85 -3.09
N TYR A 66 -13.03 11.10 -2.93
CA TYR A 66 -12.43 10.34 -4.03
C TYR A 66 -13.40 9.29 -4.61
N LEU A 67 -14.05 8.50 -3.76
CA LEU A 67 -14.96 7.44 -4.20
C LEU A 67 -16.24 8.01 -4.84
N ASN A 68 -16.79 9.09 -4.28
CA ASN A 68 -17.95 9.78 -4.86
C ASN A 68 -17.60 10.30 -6.26
N ASN A 69 -16.42 10.88 -6.44
CA ASN A 69 -15.97 11.36 -7.75
C ASN A 69 -15.64 10.23 -8.74
N LEU A 70 -15.09 9.11 -8.24
CA LEU A 70 -14.68 8.01 -9.10
C LEU A 70 -15.86 7.16 -9.59
N TYR A 71 -16.87 6.97 -8.73
CA TYR A 71 -17.97 6.05 -8.96
C TYR A 71 -19.34 6.72 -9.09
N ASP A 72 -19.42 8.04 -9.05
CA ASP A 72 -20.67 8.82 -9.08
C ASP A 72 -21.69 8.37 -8.01
N VAL A 73 -21.18 7.98 -6.84
CA VAL A 73 -22.03 7.61 -5.69
C VAL A 73 -22.39 8.90 -4.93
N PRO A 74 -23.68 9.18 -4.69
CA PRO A 74 -24.12 10.36 -3.94
C PRO A 74 -23.61 10.37 -2.49
#